data_AF-A0A2Z6AI98-F1
#
_entry.id   AF-A0A2Z6AI98-F1
#
_cell.length_a   1.000
_cell.length_b   1.000
_cell.length_c   1.000
_cell.angle_alpha   90.00
_cell.angle_beta   90.00
_cell.angle_gamma   90.00
#
_symmetry.space_group_name_H-M   'P 1'
#
loop_
_entity.id
_entity.type
_entity.pdbx_description
1 polymer ?
#
loop_
_entity_poly.entity_id
_entity_poly.type
_entity_poly.pdbx_seq_one_letter_code
_entity_poly.pdbx_strand_id
1 'polypeptide(L)'
;MELDQLGGGAVLNAIIIGYRHDLHVDFIKTYDAEAPEEYGNPVDYVGSLSPDGSSIIGVWSLLEFDGRFEMYREIGAAEKIEETISATVDF
;
A
#
# COMPACT_ATOMS: atom_id res chain seq x y z
N MET A 1 1.50 32.44 -3.23
CA MET A 1 2.48 31.48 -3.78
C MET A 1 1.93 30.11 -3.47
N GLU A 2 1.38 29.42 -4.47
CA GLU A 2 0.81 28.08 -4.34
C GLU A 2 1.92 27.05 -4.09
N LEU A 3 1.63 26.05 -3.26
CA LEU A 3 2.57 25.02 -2.81
C LEU A 3 2.92 23.99 -3.91
N ASP A 4 2.41 24.15 -5.13
CA ASP A 4 2.55 23.21 -6.24
C ASP A 4 3.94 23.17 -6.90
N GLN A 5 4.89 23.99 -6.46
CA GLN A 5 6.21 24.13 -7.12
C GLN A 5 7.40 23.58 -6.32
N LEU A 6 7.17 22.75 -5.30
CA LEU A 6 8.23 22.06 -4.57
C LEU A 6 8.09 20.53 -4.74
N GLY A 7 8.45 20.03 -5.93
CA GLY A 7 8.71 18.60 -6.19
C GLY A 7 7.51 17.78 -6.70
N GLY A 8 6.94 18.15 -7.84
CA GLY A 8 5.84 17.41 -8.48
C GLY A 8 6.31 16.10 -9.12
N GLY A 9 6.43 15.03 -8.32
CA GLY A 9 6.40 13.67 -8.85
C GLY A 9 5.02 13.37 -9.44
N ALA A 10 4.96 12.63 -10.55
CA ALA A 10 3.69 12.16 -11.08
C ALA A 10 2.97 11.30 -10.04
N VAL A 11 1.66 11.47 -9.90
CA VAL A 11 0.83 10.54 -9.13
C VAL A 11 0.70 9.26 -9.94
N LEU A 12 1.09 8.13 -9.36
CA LEU A 12 0.97 6.81 -9.97
C LEU A 12 -0.11 6.02 -9.24
N ASN A 13 -0.96 5.30 -9.97
CA ASN A 13 -1.92 4.38 -9.34
C ASN A 13 -1.31 2.99 -9.24
N ALA A 14 -1.74 2.26 -8.23
CA ALA A 14 -1.34 0.87 -8.03
C ALA A 14 -2.54 0.06 -7.53
N ILE A 15 -2.54 -1.22 -7.90
CA ILE A 15 -3.47 -2.22 -7.39
C ILE A 15 -2.73 -3.06 -6.36
N ILE A 16 -3.42 -3.36 -5.25
CA ILE A 16 -2.96 -4.30 -4.22
C ILE A 16 -3.88 -5.51 -4.23
N ILE A 17 -3.30 -6.71 -4.34
CA ILE A 17 -4.02 -7.98 -4.30
C ILE A 17 -3.32 -8.88 -3.29
N GLY A 18 -4.07 -9.45 -2.35
CA GLY A 18 -3.51 -10.31 -1.34
C GLY A 18 -4.53 -10.76 -0.31
N TYR A 19 -4.05 -11.32 0.79
CA TYR A 19 -4.86 -11.76 1.90
C TYR A 19 -4.25 -11.36 3.25
N ARG A 20 -5.12 -11.32 4.24
CA ARG A 20 -4.76 -11.24 5.66
C ARG A 20 -5.30 -12.47 6.36
N HIS A 21 -4.47 -13.12 7.17
CA HIS A 21 -4.89 -14.17 8.09
C HIS A 21 -4.39 -13.82 9.49
N ASP A 22 -5.31 -13.64 10.44
CA ASP A 22 -5.00 -13.12 11.78
C ASP A 22 -4.14 -11.86 11.73
N LEU A 23 -2.91 -11.94 12.25
CA LEU A 23 -1.92 -10.87 12.28
C LEU A 23 -0.88 -10.99 11.17
N HIS A 24 -1.13 -11.77 10.11
CA HIS A 24 -0.22 -11.95 8.99
C HIS A 24 -0.83 -11.40 7.71
N VAL A 25 0.00 -10.71 6.91
CA VAL A 25 -0.37 -10.17 5.60
C VAL A 25 0.59 -10.69 4.54
N ASP A 26 0.02 -10.93 3.37
CA ASP A 26 0.71 -11.39 2.16
C ASP A 26 0.01 -10.75 0.96
N PHE A 27 0.70 -9.84 0.26
CA PHE A 27 0.11 -9.10 -0.85
C PHE A 27 1.14 -8.65 -1.89
N ILE A 28 0.66 -8.53 -3.12
CA ILE A 28 1.41 -8.01 -4.25
C ILE A 28 0.89 -6.61 -4.58
N LYS A 29 1.81 -5.67 -4.77
CA LYS A 29 1.55 -4.33 -5.31
C LYS A 29 2.02 -4.27 -6.76
N THR A 30 1.15 -3.83 -7.65
CA THR A 30 1.47 -3.62 -9.07
C THR A 30 1.02 -2.22 -9.46
N TYR A 31 1.93 -1.41 -10.02
CA TYR A 31 1.56 -0.13 -10.61
C TYR A 31 0.75 -0.34 -11.89
N ASP A 32 -0.12 0.61 -12.21
CA ASP A 32 -0.91 0.54 -13.45
C ASP A 32 -0.04 0.66 -14.72
N ALA A 33 -0.68 0.46 -15.87
CA ALA A 33 0.00 0.53 -17.16
C ALA A 33 0.39 1.96 -17.58
N GLU A 34 -0.05 2.99 -16.85
CA GLU A 34 0.31 4.39 -17.08
C GLU A 34 1.62 4.76 -16.36
N ALA A 35 2.07 3.93 -15.40
CA ALA A 35 3.34 4.10 -14.74
C ALA A 35 4.53 3.86 -15.69
N PRO A 36 5.67 4.55 -15.47
CA PRO A 36 6.90 4.30 -16.23
C PRO A 36 7.33 2.82 -16.18
N GLU A 37 7.98 2.34 -17.24
CA GLU A 37 8.36 0.93 -17.43
C GLU A 37 9.15 0.34 -16.24
N GLU A 38 9.96 1.16 -15.56
CA GLU A 38 10.69 0.79 -14.35
C GLU A 38 9.80 0.33 -13.18
N TYR A 39 8.52 0.68 -13.17
CA TYR A 39 7.52 0.27 -12.17
C TYR A 39 6.68 -0.94 -12.60
N GLY A 40 6.93 -1.52 -13.79
CA GLY A 40 6.12 -2.59 -14.35
C GLY A 40 6.25 -3.94 -13.63
N ASN A 41 7.24 -4.11 -12.77
CA ASN A 41 7.46 -5.34 -12.03
C ASN A 41 6.68 -5.33 -10.70
N PRO A 42 5.87 -6.37 -10.41
CA PRO A 42 5.17 -6.47 -9.14
C PRO A 42 6.13 -6.55 -7.95
N VAL A 43 5.76 -5.90 -6.85
CA VAL A 43 6.48 -5.99 -5.57
C VAL A 43 5.68 -6.87 -4.63
N ASP A 44 6.31 -7.92 -4.13
CA ASP A 44 5.72 -8.86 -3.17
C ASP A 44 6.02 -8.40 -1.73
N TYR A 45 5.02 -8.44 -0.85
CA TYR A 45 5.09 -8.01 0.54
C TYR A 45 4.57 -9.10 1.47
N VAL A 46 5.38 -9.47 2.46
CA VAL A 46 4.99 -10.35 3.56
C VAL A 46 5.29 -9.66 4.87
N GLY A 47 4.32 -9.64 5.78
CA GLY A 47 4.47 -8.92 7.04
C GLY A 47 3.57 -9.41 8.16
N SER A 48 3.80 -8.84 9.35
CA SER A 48 2.99 -9.06 10.53
C SER A 48 2.40 -7.74 11.03
N LEU A 49 1.11 -7.77 11.32
CA LEU A 49 0.36 -6.68 11.92
C LEU A 49 0.60 -6.66 13.43
N SER A 50 0.75 -5.47 14.01
CA SER A 50 0.74 -5.30 15.47
C SER A 50 -0.61 -5.72 16.07
N PRO A 51 -0.66 -6.13 17.36
CA PRO A 51 -1.91 -6.57 17.99
C PRO A 51 -3.03 -5.51 17.99
N ASP A 52 -2.68 -4.23 17.99
CA ASP A 52 -3.61 -3.09 17.93
C ASP A 52 -3.96 -2.67 16.50
N GLY A 53 -3.41 -3.35 15.48
CA GLY A 53 -3.66 -3.04 14.07
C GLY A 53 -3.07 -1.72 13.59
N SER A 54 -2.17 -1.10 14.37
CA SER A 54 -1.62 0.22 14.07
C SER A 54 -0.39 0.18 13.15
N SER A 55 0.33 -0.95 13.09
CA SER A 55 1.51 -1.07 12.24
C SER A 55 1.66 -2.44 11.59
N ILE A 56 2.35 -2.47 10.45
CA ILE A 56 2.81 -3.69 9.79
C ILE A 56 4.32 -3.62 9.67
N ILE A 57 5.01 -4.69 10.07
CA ILE A 57 6.46 -4.84 9.89
C ILE A 57 6.69 -6.09 9.05
N GLY A 58 7.57 -6.00 8.05
CA GLY A 58 7.78 -7.12 7.15
C GLY A 58 8.95 -6.94 6.20
N VAL A 59 8.91 -7.73 5.14
CA VAL A 59 9.86 -7.71 4.03
C VAL A 59 9.12 -7.51 2.71
N TRP A 60 9.83 -6.95 1.76
CA TRP A 60 9.40 -6.90 0.37
C TRP A 60 10.46 -7.53 -0.53
N SER A 61 10.04 -8.02 -1.69
CA SER A 61 10.94 -8.48 -2.75
C SER A 61 10.48 -8.01 -4.12
N LEU A 62 11.45 -7.66 -4.96
CA LEU A 62 11.31 -7.18 -6.33
C LEU A 62 12.50 -7.67 -7.14
N LEU A 63 12.29 -8.68 -7.99
CA LEU A 63 13.36 -9.31 -8.78
C LEU A 63 14.53 -9.76 -7.88
N GLU A 64 15.75 -9.27 -8.12
CA GLU A 64 16.93 -9.54 -7.29
C GLU A 64 17.04 -8.66 -6.02
N PHE A 65 16.11 -7.73 -5.82
CA PHE A 65 16.12 -6.82 -4.68
C PHE A 65 15.14 -7.27 -3.59
N ASP A 66 15.55 -7.06 -2.35
CA ASP A 66 14.70 -7.25 -1.18
C ASP A 66 15.02 -6.21 -0.10
N GLY A 67 14.09 -6.06 0.84
CA GLY A 67 14.28 -5.13 1.95
C GLY A 67 13.25 -5.30 3.05
N ARG A 68 13.43 -4.53 4.12
CA ARG A 68 12.47 -4.44 5.22
C ARG A 68 11.56 -3.23 5.03
N PHE A 69 10.34 -3.32 5.56
CA PHE A 69 9.43 -2.19 5.61
C PHE A 69 8.72 -2.10 6.96
N GLU A 70 8.26 -0.88 7.25
CA GLU A 70 7.33 -0.59 8.33
C GLU A 70 6.23 0.32 7.77
N MET A 71 4.97 -0.05 7.99
CA MET A 71 3.81 0.76 7.66
C MET A 71 3.10 1.13 8.95
N TYR A 72 2.67 2.39 9.07
CA TYR A 72 1.94 2.91 10.21
C TYR A 72 0.60 3.45 9.74
N ARG A 73 -0.48 3.09 10.43
CA ARG A 73 -1.79 3.69 10.22
C ARG A 73 -1.78 5.10 10.81
N GLU A 74 -2.01 6.11 9.99
CA GLU A 74 -2.20 7.46 10.53
C GLU A 74 -3.51 7.51 11.34
N ILE A 75 -3.41 8.01 12.58
CA ILE A 75 -4.56 8.16 13.48
C ILE A 75 -5.55 9.14 12.85
N GLY A 76 -6.78 8.68 12.57
CA GLY A 76 -7.84 9.42 11.86
C GLY A 76 -8.09 8.98 10.42
N ALA A 77 -7.17 8.22 9.79
CA ALA A 77 -7.42 7.63 8.46
C ALA A 77 -8.40 6.44 8.52
N ALA A 78 -8.56 5.82 9.69
CA ALA A 78 -9.46 4.70 9.93
C ALA A 78 -10.93 5.04 9.68
N GLU A 79 -11.40 6.17 10.22
CA GLU A 79 -12.78 6.65 10.07
C GLU A 79 -13.12 6.96 8.60
N LYS A 80 -12.17 7.52 7.82
CA LYS A 80 -12.39 7.83 6.40
C LYS A 80 -12.45 6.59 5.50
N ILE A 81 -11.70 5.53 5.82
CA ILE A 81 -11.63 4.32 4.98
C ILE A 81 -12.87 3.44 5.18
N GLU A 82 -13.38 3.30 6.41
CA GLU A 82 -14.61 2.53 6.68
C GLU A 82 -15.83 3.12 5.97
N GLU A 83 -15.91 4.45 5.87
CA GLU A 83 -16.98 5.15 5.12
C GLU A 83 -16.92 4.85 3.61
N THR A 84 -15.72 4.69 3.04
CA THR A 84 -15.52 4.44 1.60
C THR A 84 -15.78 2.98 1.23
N ILE A 85 -15.43 2.02 2.10
CA ILE A 85 -15.71 0.60 1.89
C ILE A 85 -17.22 0.34 1.97
N SER A 86 -17.92 0.98 2.91
CA SER A 86 -19.38 0.89 3.02
C SER A 86 -20.10 1.41 1.77
N ALA A 87 -19.57 2.45 1.10
CA ALA A 87 -20.19 3.02 -0.09
C ALA A 87 -20.00 2.19 -1.38
N THR A 88 -19.11 1.18 -1.36
CA THR A 88 -18.85 0.31 -2.53
C THR A 88 -19.63 -1.02 -2.45
N VAL A 89 -20.26 -1.33 -1.31
CA VAL A 89 -21.09 -2.53 -1.10
C VAL A 89 -22.57 -2.15 -1.04
N ASP A 90 -23.04 -1.37 -2.01
CA ASP A 90 -24.46 -1.31 -2.37
C ASP A 90 -24.60 -1.93 -3.76
N PHE A 91 -25.20 -3.13 -3.80
CA PHE A 91 -25.47 -3.91 -5.02
C PHE A 91 -26.67 -3.40 -5.81
#